data_AF-A0A8S1KNL1-F1
#
_entry.id   AF-A0A8S1KNL1-F1
#
_cell.length_a   1.000
_cell.length_b   1.000
_cell.length_c   1.000
_cell.angle_alpha   90.00
_cell.angle_beta   90.00
_cell.angle_gamma   90.00
#
_symmetry.space_group_name_H-M   'P 1'
#
loop_
_entity.id
_entity.type
_entity.pdbx_description
1 polymer ?
#
loop_
_entity_poly.entity_id
_entity_poly.type
_entity_poly.pdbx_seq_one_letter_code
_entity_poly.pdbx_strand_id
1 'polypeptide(L)'
;MSQLISKIFFQKTVLVLRIQGSINSQLVNQISHQLEHYNKGSVVALGLIINSKGGCPYQVEILKKNITNYLNGLPLYTFATEQSLGNAYQLLQLGNKSYAQNTSKIGLTQIYNNKFNFGEFLQDNGINFLQYQSNEIVNHNLLVNSSIKSRSQKELEYLDNYYGLQTKQLTNECWTNRKEQLKIKKEQLENNVYIGQEAKELGLVDELGTYEKVLMQQYPKAKLIPINLEGKLRVYENWFNLFIKISQSRGFIGLVLLFGVKVMVKWGFIIYVWRQSVKQRRLSKQQESLQQQ
;
A
#
# COMPACT_ATOMS: atom_id res chain seq x y z
N MET A 1 36.31 6.05 -20.29
CA MET A 1 34.84 6.22 -20.35
C MET A 1 34.01 4.98 -19.95
N SER A 2 34.57 3.76 -19.76
CA SER A 2 33.74 2.56 -19.53
C SER A 2 33.24 2.33 -18.09
N GLN A 3 33.93 2.81 -17.05
CA GLN A 3 33.52 2.59 -15.65
C GLN A 3 32.35 3.49 -15.19
N LEU A 4 32.22 4.69 -15.75
CA LEU A 4 31.15 5.64 -15.42
C LEU A 4 29.81 5.20 -16.05
N ILE A 5 29.86 4.69 -17.27
CA ILE A 5 28.67 4.22 -18.00
C ILE A 5 28.17 2.89 -17.39
N SER A 6 29.07 1.98 -16.99
CA SER A 6 28.66 0.76 -16.29
C SER A 6 28.05 1.05 -14.91
N LYS A 7 28.59 2.03 -14.16
CA LYS A 7 28.00 2.50 -12.89
C LYS A 7 26.58 3.08 -13.06
N ILE A 8 26.31 3.74 -14.19
CA ILE A 8 25.00 4.35 -14.47
C ILE A 8 23.96 3.29 -14.89
N PHE A 9 24.36 2.25 -15.61
CA PHE A 9 23.44 1.21 -16.11
C PHE A 9 23.32 -0.03 -15.22
N PHE A 10 24.27 -0.32 -14.33
CA PHE A 10 24.30 -1.53 -13.48
C PHE A 10 24.30 -1.25 -11.98
N GLN A 11 23.88 -0.07 -11.53
CA GLN A 11 23.77 0.18 -10.09
C GLN A 11 22.70 -0.74 -9.47
N LYS A 12 23.13 -1.60 -8.54
CA LYS A 12 22.23 -2.42 -7.73
C LYS A 12 21.19 -1.53 -7.05
N THR A 13 19.96 -2.00 -7.04
CA THR A 13 18.82 -1.24 -6.54
C THR A 13 18.11 -2.04 -5.46
N VAL A 14 17.74 -1.35 -4.37
CA VAL A 14 16.77 -1.87 -3.40
C VAL A 14 15.48 -1.12 -3.61
N LEU A 15 14.42 -1.85 -3.92
CA LEU A 15 13.11 -1.27 -4.09
C LEU A 15 12.49 -0.97 -2.73
N VAL A 16 11.82 0.17 -2.60
CA VAL A 16 11.14 0.56 -1.37
C VAL A 16 9.66 0.73 -1.67
N LEU A 17 8.86 -0.20 -1.17
CA LEU A 17 7.42 -0.25 -1.34
C LEU A 17 6.74 0.23 -0.04
N ARG A 18 5.75 1.13 -0.13
CA ARG A 18 5.08 1.69 1.06
C ARG A 18 3.58 1.46 1.02
N ILE A 19 3.06 0.75 2.01
CA ILE A 19 1.64 0.54 2.24
C ILE A 19 1.16 1.51 3.31
N GLN A 20 0.19 2.34 2.97
CA GLN A 20 -0.41 3.32 3.87
C GLN A 20 -1.93 3.13 3.86
N GLY A 21 -2.54 2.98 5.04
CA GLY A 21 -3.98 2.86 5.18
C GLY A 21 -4.53 1.49 4.79
N SER A 22 -5.80 1.43 4.39
CA SER A 22 -6.50 0.18 4.11
C SER A 22 -6.03 -0.48 2.81
N ILE A 23 -5.84 -1.80 2.84
CA ILE A 23 -5.45 -2.61 1.67
C ILE A 23 -6.70 -3.03 0.91
N ASN A 24 -6.92 -2.39 -0.24
CA ASN A 24 -8.04 -2.63 -1.15
C ASN A 24 -7.55 -3.04 -2.55
N SER A 25 -8.47 -3.41 -3.44
CA SER A 25 -8.14 -3.85 -4.80
C SER A 25 -7.43 -2.78 -5.61
N GLN A 26 -7.76 -1.50 -5.42
CA GLN A 26 -7.08 -0.40 -6.10
C GLN A 26 -5.61 -0.33 -5.73
N LEU A 27 -5.29 -0.36 -4.43
CA LEU A 27 -3.91 -0.35 -3.95
C LEU A 27 -3.13 -1.56 -4.46
N VAL A 28 -3.72 -2.75 -4.38
CA VAL A 28 -3.09 -3.99 -4.84
C VAL A 28 -2.77 -3.91 -6.33
N ASN A 29 -3.73 -3.49 -7.15
CA ASN A 29 -3.52 -3.36 -8.60
C ASN A 29 -2.47 -2.30 -8.93
N GLN A 30 -2.46 -1.17 -8.22
CA GLN A 30 -1.42 -0.13 -8.38
C GLN A 30 -0.03 -0.67 -8.08
N ILE A 31 0.13 -1.38 -6.97
CA ILE A 31 1.41 -1.97 -6.58
C ILE A 31 1.86 -3.02 -7.61
N SER A 32 0.98 -3.93 -8.01
CA SER A 32 1.28 -4.95 -9.02
C SER A 32 1.77 -4.34 -10.32
N HIS A 33 1.02 -3.37 -10.84
CA HIS A 33 1.38 -2.66 -12.07
C HIS A 33 2.73 -1.95 -11.92
N GLN A 34 3.00 -1.32 -10.77
CA GLN A 34 4.27 -0.65 -10.54
C GLN A 34 5.44 -1.62 -10.46
N LEU A 35 5.28 -2.76 -9.79
CA LEU A 35 6.29 -3.81 -9.71
C LEU A 35 6.66 -4.34 -11.10
N GLU A 36 5.67 -4.60 -11.96
CA GLU A 36 5.90 -5.05 -13.35
C GLU A 36 6.75 -4.08 -14.19
N HIS A 37 6.66 -2.77 -13.91
CA HIS A 37 7.41 -1.75 -14.64
C HIS A 37 8.88 -1.60 -14.20
N TYR A 38 9.28 -2.20 -13.08
CA TYR A 38 10.66 -2.14 -12.61
C TYR A 38 11.48 -3.33 -13.11
N ASN A 39 12.57 -3.04 -13.82
CA ASN A 39 13.50 -4.05 -14.34
C ASN A 39 14.14 -4.87 -13.21
N LYS A 40 13.75 -6.14 -13.11
CA LYS A 40 14.24 -7.10 -12.11
C LYS A 40 15.76 -7.29 -12.13
N GLY A 41 16.42 -7.13 -13.28
CA GLY A 41 17.85 -7.44 -13.42
C GLY A 41 18.79 -6.58 -12.56
N SER A 42 18.35 -5.41 -12.11
CA SER A 42 19.14 -4.52 -11.22
C SER A 42 18.72 -4.61 -9.75
N VAL A 43 17.61 -5.28 -9.45
CA VAL A 43 17.00 -5.32 -8.11
C VAL A 43 17.69 -6.40 -7.30
N VAL A 44 18.13 -6.05 -6.09
CA VAL A 44 18.82 -6.99 -5.18
C VAL A 44 18.07 -7.27 -3.89
N ALA A 45 17.06 -6.46 -3.56
CA ALA A 45 16.15 -6.67 -2.43
C ALA A 45 14.94 -5.73 -2.53
N LEU A 46 13.94 -5.98 -1.69
CA LEU A 46 12.81 -5.07 -1.48
C LEU A 46 12.62 -4.78 0.01
N GLY A 47 12.43 -3.50 0.34
CA GLY A 47 11.96 -3.04 1.63
C GLY A 47 10.47 -2.72 1.57
N LEU A 48 9.65 -3.44 2.34
CA LEU A 48 8.22 -3.21 2.46
C LEU A 48 7.93 -2.43 3.75
N ILE A 49 7.51 -1.19 3.60
CA ILE A 49 7.16 -0.29 4.68
C ILE A 49 5.64 -0.32 4.89
N ILE A 50 5.22 -0.59 6.12
CA ILE A 50 3.83 -0.88 6.48
C ILE A 50 3.35 0.14 7.52
N ASN A 51 2.28 0.84 7.18
CA ASN A 51 1.44 1.59 8.09
C ASN A 51 -0.01 1.25 7.79
N SER A 52 -0.49 0.14 8.34
CA SER A 52 -1.80 -0.40 7.98
C SER A 52 -2.36 -1.31 9.08
N LYS A 53 -3.70 -1.37 9.15
CA LYS A 53 -4.44 -2.40 9.90
C LYS A 53 -4.88 -3.56 9.00
N GLY A 54 -4.44 -3.56 7.75
CA GLY A 54 -4.86 -4.50 6.73
C GLY A 54 -6.00 -3.94 5.89
N GLY A 55 -6.95 -4.80 5.56
CA GLY A 55 -8.08 -4.53 4.69
C GLY A 55 -8.78 -5.84 4.42
N CYS A 56 -9.32 -5.99 3.22
CA CYS A 56 -9.92 -7.27 2.81
C CYS A 56 -8.86 -8.39 2.86
N PRO A 57 -9.08 -9.50 3.60
CA PRO A 57 -8.10 -10.60 3.70
C PRO A 57 -7.65 -11.12 2.33
N TYR A 58 -8.58 -11.26 1.39
CA TYR A 58 -8.29 -11.69 0.02
C TYR A 58 -7.31 -10.74 -0.70
N GLN A 59 -7.44 -9.43 -0.52
CA GLN A 59 -6.54 -8.45 -1.13
C GLN A 59 -5.15 -8.51 -0.51
N VAL A 60 -5.05 -8.78 0.80
CA VAL A 60 -3.77 -9.00 1.47
C VAL A 60 -3.06 -10.25 0.93
N GLU A 61 -3.78 -11.36 0.73
CA GLU A 61 -3.23 -12.58 0.14
C GLU A 61 -2.73 -12.38 -1.30
N ILE A 62 -3.51 -11.68 -2.13
CA ILE A 62 -3.06 -11.33 -3.49
C ILE A 62 -1.78 -10.49 -3.42
N LEU A 63 -1.73 -9.50 -2.52
CA LEU A 63 -0.56 -8.65 -2.36
C LEU A 63 0.68 -9.44 -1.94
N LYS A 64 0.55 -10.34 -0.95
CA LYS A 64 1.61 -11.28 -0.53
C LYS A 64 2.12 -12.06 -1.74
N LYS A 65 1.20 -12.68 -2.50
CA LYS A 65 1.54 -13.47 -3.69
C LYS A 65 2.27 -12.63 -4.74
N ASN A 66 1.79 -11.43 -5.03
CA ASN A 66 2.39 -10.55 -6.04
C ASN A 66 3.80 -10.10 -5.64
N ILE A 67 4.02 -9.75 -4.37
CA ILE A 67 5.33 -9.39 -3.84
C ILE A 67 6.28 -10.59 -3.93
N THR A 68 5.87 -11.76 -3.43
CA THR A 68 6.69 -12.98 -3.44
C THR A 68 7.06 -13.40 -4.87
N ASN A 69 6.09 -13.40 -5.79
CA ASN A 69 6.33 -13.72 -7.20
C ASN A 69 7.22 -12.70 -7.90
N TYR A 70 7.09 -11.43 -7.55
CA TYR A 70 7.97 -10.40 -8.10
C TYR A 70 9.43 -10.64 -7.68
N LEU A 71 9.65 -10.90 -6.40
CA LEU A 71 10.97 -11.09 -5.82
C LEU A 71 11.66 -12.36 -6.30
N ASN A 72 10.93 -13.44 -6.54
CA ASN A 72 11.49 -14.70 -7.06
C ASN A 72 12.77 -15.14 -6.30
N GLY A 73 12.70 -15.16 -4.97
CA GLY A 73 13.82 -15.52 -4.09
C GLY A 73 14.73 -14.36 -3.66
N LEU A 74 14.54 -13.15 -4.19
CA LEU A 74 15.25 -11.97 -3.69
C LEU A 74 14.82 -11.64 -2.24
N PRO A 75 15.74 -11.13 -1.39
CA PRO A 75 15.44 -10.75 -0.02
C PRO A 75 14.32 -9.70 0.11
N LEU A 76 13.41 -9.96 1.04
CA LEU A 76 12.37 -9.05 1.51
C LEU A 76 12.66 -8.63 2.95
N TYR A 77 12.70 -7.33 3.20
CA TYR A 77 12.75 -6.75 4.53
C TYR A 77 11.47 -5.97 4.79
N THR A 78 10.84 -6.21 5.94
CA THR A 78 9.54 -5.60 6.26
C THR A 78 9.69 -4.67 7.46
N PHE A 79 9.00 -3.53 7.42
CA PHE A 79 9.14 -2.46 8.40
C PHE A 79 7.76 -1.96 8.81
N ALA A 80 7.39 -2.11 10.07
CA ALA A 80 6.25 -1.39 10.63
C ALA A 80 6.70 0.01 11.07
N THR A 81 6.07 1.06 10.55
CA THR A 81 6.39 2.45 10.96
C THR A 81 5.49 2.91 12.09
N GLU A 82 4.20 3.06 11.83
CA GLU A 82 3.24 3.46 12.88
C GLU A 82 2.46 2.26 13.37
N GLN A 83 1.99 1.41 12.45
CA GLN A 83 1.21 0.23 12.81
C GLN A 83 1.31 -0.88 11.76
N SER A 84 1.25 -2.11 12.24
CA SER A 84 1.01 -3.30 11.44
C SER A 84 0.09 -4.22 12.25
N LEU A 85 -1.21 -4.04 12.05
CA LEU A 85 -2.26 -4.70 12.81
C LEU A 85 -3.15 -5.57 11.93
N GLY A 86 -3.91 -6.49 12.51
CA GLY A 86 -4.87 -7.32 11.78
C GLY A 86 -4.22 -8.04 10.60
N ASN A 87 -4.87 -7.99 9.43
CA ASN A 87 -4.35 -8.63 8.22
C ASN A 87 -2.99 -8.04 7.76
N ALA A 88 -2.67 -6.77 8.10
CA ALA A 88 -1.37 -6.21 7.73
C ALA A 88 -0.21 -6.85 8.50
N TYR A 89 -0.47 -7.45 9.67
CA TYR A 89 0.59 -8.13 10.43
C TYR A 89 1.18 -9.31 9.65
N GLN A 90 0.38 -10.03 8.84
CA GLN A 90 0.90 -11.06 7.94
C GLN A 90 1.93 -10.52 6.93
N LEU A 91 1.77 -9.28 6.46
CA LEU A 91 2.74 -8.65 5.55
C LEU A 91 4.04 -8.34 6.26
N LEU A 92 3.99 -8.00 7.55
CA LEU A 92 5.19 -7.81 8.36
C LEU A 92 5.93 -9.14 8.52
N GLN A 93 5.22 -10.24 8.71
CA GLN A 93 5.80 -11.58 8.83
C GLN A 93 6.33 -12.15 7.50
N LEU A 94 5.95 -11.57 6.36
CA LEU A 94 6.42 -12.03 5.04
C LEU A 94 7.92 -11.79 4.81
N GLY A 95 8.51 -10.83 5.52
CA GLY A 95 9.92 -10.48 5.37
C GLY A 95 10.85 -11.58 5.86
N ASN A 96 11.98 -11.76 5.18
CA ASN A 96 13.10 -12.55 5.70
C ASN A 96 13.59 -12.01 7.04
N LYS A 97 13.45 -10.69 7.24
CA LYS A 97 13.62 -10.04 8.53
C LYS A 97 12.65 -8.87 8.67
N SER A 98 11.97 -8.85 9.81
CA SER A 98 10.93 -7.89 10.17
C SER A 98 11.43 -6.90 11.21
N TYR A 99 11.05 -5.64 11.03
CA TYR A 99 11.47 -4.54 11.88
C TYR A 99 10.26 -3.72 12.34
N ALA A 100 10.35 -3.16 13.54
CA ALA A 100 9.43 -2.13 14.02
C ALA A 100 10.20 -0.89 14.47
N GLN A 101 9.52 0.26 14.54
CA GLN A 101 9.99 1.37 15.36
C GLN A 101 9.59 1.14 16.82
N ASN A 102 10.30 1.79 17.75
CA ASN A 102 10.03 1.62 19.18
C ASN A 102 8.57 1.86 19.54
N THR A 103 7.89 2.81 18.89
CA THR A 103 6.51 3.22 19.16
C THR A 103 5.49 2.61 18.21
N SER A 104 5.89 1.72 17.29
CA SER A 104 4.95 1.10 16.34
C SER A 104 3.96 0.19 17.07
N LYS A 105 2.72 0.12 16.57
CA LYS A 105 1.68 -0.79 17.07
C LYS A 105 1.67 -2.09 16.28
N ILE A 106 1.93 -3.22 16.92
CA ILE A 106 2.08 -4.53 16.29
C ILE A 106 1.10 -5.54 16.92
N GLY A 107 0.57 -6.46 16.12
CA GLY A 107 -0.32 -7.53 16.61
C GLY A 107 -1.79 -7.24 16.36
N LEU A 108 -2.66 -7.49 17.34
CA LEU A 108 -4.12 -7.43 17.24
C LEU A 108 -4.62 -8.12 15.96
N THR A 109 -4.55 -9.46 15.94
CA THR A 109 -5.04 -10.26 14.80
C THR A 109 -6.56 -10.41 14.77
N GLN A 110 -7.28 -9.54 15.48
CA GLN A 110 -8.73 -9.47 15.43
C GLN A 110 -9.21 -8.79 14.14
N ILE A 111 -10.17 -9.42 13.48
CA ILE A 111 -10.88 -8.84 12.33
C ILE A 111 -12.18 -8.25 12.83
N TYR A 112 -12.35 -6.96 12.57
CA TYR A 112 -13.55 -6.22 12.93
C TYR A 112 -13.95 -5.29 11.78
N ASN A 113 -15.23 -4.92 11.75
CA ASN A 113 -15.77 -4.01 10.78
C ASN A 113 -16.65 -2.98 11.46
N ASN A 114 -16.29 -1.70 11.32
CA ASN A 114 -17.06 -0.61 11.89
C ASN A 114 -18.01 -0.06 10.84
N LYS A 115 -19.29 0.08 11.20
CA LYS A 115 -20.30 0.67 10.33
C LYS A 115 -21.15 1.64 11.13
N PHE A 116 -21.53 2.74 10.50
CA PHE A 116 -22.56 3.62 11.03
C PHE A 116 -23.94 3.00 10.86
N ASN A 117 -24.85 3.35 11.76
CA ASN A 117 -26.27 3.05 11.64
C ASN A 117 -27.04 4.36 11.70
N PHE A 118 -27.83 4.62 10.67
CA PHE A 118 -28.65 5.82 10.49
C PHE A 118 -30.14 5.50 10.56
N GLY A 119 -30.54 4.28 10.94
CA GLY A 119 -31.95 3.88 10.95
C GLY A 119 -32.84 4.81 11.78
N GLU A 120 -32.43 5.10 13.02
CA GLU A 120 -33.16 6.02 13.91
C GLU A 120 -33.19 7.45 13.34
N PHE A 121 -32.05 7.96 12.88
CA PHE A 121 -31.96 9.29 12.28
C PHE A 121 -32.89 9.46 11.07
N LEU A 122 -32.94 8.47 10.17
CA LEU A 122 -33.81 8.52 8.99
C LEU A 122 -35.28 8.47 9.39
N GLN A 123 -35.63 7.62 10.36
CA GLN A 123 -36.99 7.52 10.90
C GLN A 123 -37.46 8.85 11.52
N ASP A 124 -36.62 9.48 12.35
CA ASP A 124 -36.93 10.75 13.02
C ASP A 124 -37.13 11.92 12.04
N ASN A 125 -36.49 11.85 10.87
CA ASN A 125 -36.62 12.84 9.80
C ASN A 125 -37.68 12.48 8.74
N GLY A 126 -38.50 11.45 8.99
CA GLY A 126 -39.56 11.03 8.07
C GLY A 126 -39.06 10.43 6.75
N ILE A 127 -37.80 10.00 6.69
CA ILE A 127 -37.20 9.38 5.50
C ILE A 127 -37.36 7.86 5.63
N ASN A 128 -38.22 7.29 4.78
CA ASN A 128 -38.49 5.86 4.77
C ASN A 128 -37.68 5.14 3.68
N PHE A 129 -36.99 4.07 4.08
CA PHE A 129 -36.31 3.16 3.15
C PHE A 129 -37.18 1.93 2.91
N LEU A 130 -37.72 1.80 1.69
CA LEU A 130 -38.53 0.66 1.28
C LEU A 130 -37.65 -0.35 0.55
N GLN A 131 -37.66 -1.59 1.02
CA GLN A 131 -36.91 -2.69 0.42
C GLN A 131 -37.84 -3.85 0.09
N TYR A 132 -37.82 -4.29 -1.17
CA TYR A 132 -38.55 -5.46 -1.64
C TYR A 132 -37.54 -6.58 -1.94
N GLN A 133 -37.79 -7.78 -1.41
CA GLN A 133 -36.97 -8.96 -1.65
C GLN A 133 -37.84 -10.18 -1.90
N SER A 134 -37.40 -11.08 -2.78
CA SER A 134 -38.17 -12.27 -3.17
C SER A 134 -38.21 -13.35 -2.07
N ASN A 135 -37.19 -13.42 -1.22
CA ASN A 135 -37.08 -14.34 -0.10
C ASN A 135 -36.38 -13.65 1.09
N GLU A 136 -36.53 -14.21 2.30
CA GLU A 136 -35.69 -13.83 3.44
C GLU A 136 -34.23 -14.18 3.17
N ILE A 137 -33.37 -13.17 3.13
CA ILE A 137 -31.92 -13.36 3.01
C ILE A 137 -31.33 -13.22 4.42
N VAL A 138 -31.06 -14.34 5.09
CA VAL A 138 -30.47 -14.34 6.45
C VAL A 138 -29.13 -13.59 6.50
N ASN A 139 -28.38 -13.62 5.39
CA ASN A 139 -27.08 -12.94 5.25
C ASN A 139 -27.20 -11.64 4.47
N HIS A 140 -28.39 -11.04 4.39
CA HIS A 140 -28.66 -9.86 3.57
C HIS A 140 -27.65 -8.78 3.86
N ASN A 141 -27.35 -8.56 5.14
CA ASN A 141 -26.49 -7.47 5.60
C ASN A 141 -24.98 -7.71 5.40
N LEU A 142 -24.56 -8.95 5.08
CA LEU A 142 -23.21 -9.20 4.55
C LEU A 142 -23.09 -8.69 3.11
N LEU A 143 -24.11 -8.93 2.30
CA LEU A 143 -24.13 -8.63 0.86
C LEU A 143 -24.53 -7.19 0.58
N VAL A 144 -25.48 -6.69 1.37
CA VAL A 144 -26.07 -5.37 1.26
C VAL A 144 -25.57 -4.57 2.44
N ASN A 145 -24.74 -3.59 2.15
CA ASN A 145 -24.10 -2.72 3.13
C ASN A 145 -25.11 -1.72 3.74
N SER A 146 -26.23 -2.21 4.28
CA SER A 146 -27.30 -1.37 4.82
C SER A 146 -26.86 -0.77 6.14
N SER A 147 -26.69 0.55 6.12
CA SER A 147 -26.53 1.40 7.31
C SER A 147 -27.88 1.98 7.74
N ILE A 148 -28.98 1.46 7.22
CA ILE A 148 -30.30 2.13 7.18
C ILE A 148 -31.34 1.37 8.03
N LYS A 149 -31.04 0.15 8.47
CA LYS A 149 -31.93 -0.66 9.30
C LYS A 149 -31.18 -1.20 10.52
N SER A 150 -31.86 -1.27 11.67
CA SER A 150 -31.40 -2.01 12.84
C SER A 150 -31.25 -3.50 12.49
N ARG A 151 -30.23 -4.16 13.06
CA ARG A 151 -29.96 -5.57 12.82
C ARG A 151 -30.76 -6.42 13.80
N SER A 152 -31.33 -7.52 13.32
CA SER A 152 -31.90 -8.55 14.17
C SER A 152 -30.81 -9.28 14.97
N GLN A 153 -31.18 -9.88 16.09
CA GLN A 153 -30.26 -10.67 16.92
C GLN A 153 -29.59 -11.81 16.11
N LYS A 154 -30.37 -12.49 15.27
CA LYS A 154 -29.87 -13.57 14.39
C LYS A 154 -28.82 -13.09 13.39
N GLU A 155 -28.98 -11.88 12.85
CA GLU A 155 -27.99 -11.28 11.94
C GLU A 155 -26.71 -10.88 12.68
N LEU A 156 -26.83 -10.37 13.92
CA LEU A 156 -25.67 -10.04 14.75
C LEU A 156 -24.87 -11.29 15.12
N GLU A 157 -25.51 -12.34 15.62
CA GLU A 157 -24.87 -13.62 15.96
C GLU A 157 -24.15 -14.23 14.75
N TYR A 158 -24.78 -14.13 13.57
CA TYR A 158 -24.16 -14.60 12.33
C TYR A 158 -22.92 -13.78 11.94
N LEU A 159 -22.98 -12.44 12.05
CA LEU A 159 -21.84 -11.56 11.77
C LEU A 159 -20.68 -11.81 12.75
N ASP A 160 -20.99 -12.00 14.03
CA ASP A 160 -19.99 -12.31 15.07
C ASP A 160 -19.31 -13.64 14.79
N ASN A 161 -20.07 -14.67 14.41
CA ASN A 161 -19.49 -15.95 14.00
C ASN A 161 -18.65 -15.79 12.72
N TYR A 162 -19.13 -15.04 11.72
CA TYR A 162 -18.41 -14.81 10.47
C TYR A 162 -17.05 -14.15 10.70
N TYR A 163 -17.00 -13.03 11.44
CA TYR A 163 -15.75 -12.35 11.75
C TYR A 163 -14.87 -13.12 12.74
N GLY A 164 -15.50 -13.87 13.66
CA GLY A 164 -14.79 -14.76 14.58
C GLY A 164 -14.06 -15.89 13.87
N LEU A 165 -14.65 -16.50 12.83
CA LEU A 165 -13.99 -17.51 12.01
C LEU A 165 -12.79 -16.93 11.25
N GLN A 166 -12.93 -15.73 10.67
CA GLN A 166 -11.82 -15.06 9.99
C GLN A 166 -10.70 -14.69 10.98
N THR A 167 -11.04 -14.19 12.15
CA THR A 167 -10.09 -13.86 13.22
C THR A 167 -9.30 -15.09 13.66
N LYS A 168 -9.97 -16.23 13.85
CA LYS A 168 -9.32 -17.50 14.17
C LYS A 168 -8.34 -17.93 13.07
N GLN A 169 -8.73 -17.83 11.80
CA GLN A 169 -7.87 -18.16 10.67
C GLN A 169 -6.62 -17.28 10.63
N LEU A 170 -6.80 -15.95 10.72
CA LEU A 170 -5.69 -15.00 10.73
C LEU A 170 -4.75 -15.25 11.91
N THR A 171 -5.30 -15.40 13.11
CA THR A 171 -4.51 -15.66 14.33
C THR A 171 -3.74 -16.98 14.21
N ASN A 172 -4.35 -18.03 13.66
CA ASN A 172 -3.66 -19.32 13.41
C ASN A 172 -2.47 -19.15 12.48
N GLU A 173 -2.64 -18.43 11.38
CA GLU A 173 -1.58 -18.22 10.41
C GLU A 173 -0.44 -17.39 11.03
N CYS A 174 -0.77 -16.26 11.65
CA CYS A 174 0.22 -15.40 12.27
C CYS A 174 0.97 -16.07 13.42
N TRP A 175 0.27 -16.90 14.20
CA TRP A 175 0.87 -17.73 15.24
C TRP A 175 1.83 -18.76 14.65
N THR A 176 1.40 -19.48 13.60
CA THR A 176 2.21 -20.54 12.97
C THR A 176 3.49 -19.98 12.36
N ASN A 177 3.41 -18.82 11.70
CA ASN A 177 4.56 -18.18 11.06
C ASN A 177 5.68 -17.79 12.05
N ARG A 178 5.36 -17.59 13.32
CA ARG A 178 6.32 -17.14 14.34
C ARG A 178 6.32 -18.00 15.62
N LYS A 179 5.83 -19.24 15.53
CA LYS A 179 5.58 -20.11 16.70
C LYS A 179 6.80 -20.30 17.59
N GLU A 180 7.99 -20.36 16.98
CA GLU A 180 9.26 -20.59 17.70
C GLU A 180 9.81 -19.31 18.35
N GLN A 181 9.43 -18.13 17.85
CA GLN A 181 9.91 -16.84 18.33
C GLN A 181 8.97 -16.21 19.37
N LEU A 182 7.67 -16.50 19.28
CA LEU A 182 6.64 -15.89 20.12
C LEU A 182 6.74 -16.34 21.59
N LYS A 183 6.76 -15.36 22.49
CA LYS A 183 6.77 -15.57 23.96
C LYS A 183 5.43 -15.26 24.63
N ILE A 184 4.39 -15.10 23.83
CA ILE A 184 3.01 -14.88 24.27
C ILE A 184 2.16 -16.10 23.95
N LYS A 185 0.96 -16.18 24.53
CA LYS A 185 -0.06 -17.14 24.10
C LYS A 185 -0.80 -16.64 22.87
N LYS A 186 -1.43 -17.57 22.16
CA LYS A 186 -2.15 -17.28 20.92
C LYS A 186 -3.31 -16.32 21.12
N GLU A 187 -4.03 -16.45 22.23
CA GLU A 187 -5.15 -15.57 22.60
C GLU A 187 -4.67 -14.14 22.84
N GLN A 188 -3.42 -13.96 23.29
CA GLN A 188 -2.82 -12.65 23.49
C GLN A 188 -2.38 -12.01 22.16
N LEU A 189 -2.10 -12.81 21.11
CA LEU A 189 -1.82 -12.29 19.77
C LEU A 189 -3.10 -11.76 19.11
N GLU A 190 -4.22 -12.42 19.38
CA GLU A 190 -5.54 -12.04 18.90
C GLU A 190 -6.01 -10.69 19.43
N ASN A 191 -5.89 -10.48 20.75
CA ASN A 191 -6.59 -9.40 21.44
C ASN A 191 -5.74 -8.18 21.80
N ASN A 192 -4.42 -8.29 21.77
CA ASN A 192 -3.54 -7.23 22.28
C ASN A 192 -2.77 -6.52 21.17
N VAL A 193 -2.56 -5.22 21.38
CA VAL A 193 -1.60 -4.40 20.64
C VAL A 193 -0.33 -4.30 21.47
N TYR A 194 0.82 -4.58 20.84
CA TYR A 194 2.13 -4.44 21.45
C TYR A 194 2.87 -3.26 20.84
N ILE A 195 3.54 -2.49 21.69
CA ILE A 195 4.41 -1.40 21.23
C ILE A 195 5.72 -1.99 20.72
N GLY A 196 6.33 -1.42 19.68
CA GLY A 196 7.39 -2.09 18.91
C GLY A 196 8.57 -2.61 19.74
N GLN A 197 8.97 -1.92 20.82
CA GLN A 197 9.98 -2.43 21.74
C GLN A 197 9.54 -3.75 22.41
N GLU A 198 8.34 -3.76 22.99
CA GLU A 198 7.71 -4.93 23.59
C GLU A 198 7.48 -6.03 22.53
N ALA A 199 7.05 -5.66 21.33
CA ALA A 199 6.84 -6.58 20.21
C ALA A 199 8.14 -7.31 19.84
N LYS A 200 9.30 -6.66 19.89
CA LYS A 200 10.61 -7.32 19.72
C LYS A 200 10.89 -8.29 20.86
N GLU A 201 10.71 -7.85 22.10
CA GLU A 201 10.98 -8.67 23.30
C GLU A 201 10.12 -9.95 23.32
N LEU A 202 8.87 -9.84 22.89
CA LEU A 202 7.89 -10.92 22.80
C LEU A 202 7.98 -11.74 21.49
N GLY A 203 8.85 -11.34 20.56
CA GLY A 203 9.12 -12.08 19.32
C GLY A 203 8.11 -11.87 18.18
N LEU A 204 7.27 -10.83 18.23
CA LEU A 204 6.36 -10.44 17.14
C LEU A 204 7.11 -9.83 15.95
N VAL A 205 8.26 -9.21 16.20
CA VAL A 205 9.20 -8.73 15.17
C VAL A 205 10.61 -9.21 15.50
N ASP A 206 11.50 -9.21 14.51
CA ASP A 206 12.87 -9.66 14.72
C ASP A 206 13.73 -8.56 15.36
N GLU A 207 13.60 -7.32 14.89
CA GLU A 207 14.47 -6.23 15.32
C GLU A 207 13.76 -4.87 15.38
N LEU A 208 14.43 -3.90 16.01
CA LEU A 208 14.03 -2.50 15.97
C LEU A 208 14.86 -1.76 14.91
N GLY A 209 14.21 -0.93 14.10
CA GLY A 209 14.94 -0.14 13.10
C GLY A 209 14.07 0.59 12.08
N THR A 210 14.63 1.67 11.54
CA THR A 210 14.08 2.41 10.40
C THR A 210 14.57 1.80 9.10
N TYR A 211 13.74 1.76 8.06
CA TYR A 211 14.09 1.16 6.78
C TYR A 211 15.33 1.80 6.14
N GLU A 212 15.53 3.11 6.28
CA GLU A 212 16.67 3.82 5.72
C GLU A 212 17.97 3.27 6.29
N LYS A 213 18.08 3.27 7.63
CA LYS A 213 19.26 2.78 8.35
C LYS A 213 19.55 1.32 8.01
N VAL A 214 18.53 0.45 8.10
CA VAL A 214 18.70 -0.99 7.88
C VAL A 214 19.09 -1.29 6.43
N LEU A 215 18.38 -0.73 5.45
CA LEU A 215 18.66 -1.01 4.04
C LEU A 215 19.98 -0.39 3.58
N MET A 216 20.36 0.80 4.09
CA MET A 216 21.67 1.39 3.78
C MET A 216 22.82 0.61 4.42
N GLN A 217 22.64 0.06 5.63
CA GLN A 217 23.65 -0.80 6.26
C GLN A 217 23.80 -2.13 5.53
N GLN A 218 22.69 -2.75 5.13
CA GLN A 218 22.69 -4.04 4.44
C GLN A 218 23.15 -3.91 2.98
N TYR A 219 22.84 -2.79 2.32
CA TYR A 219 23.14 -2.54 0.91
C TYR A 219 23.79 -1.17 0.68
N PRO A 220 25.00 -0.91 1.21
CA PRO A 220 25.63 0.41 1.21
C PRO A 220 25.97 0.96 -0.19
N LYS A 221 26.08 0.07 -1.18
CA LYS A 221 26.37 0.43 -2.59
C LYS A 221 25.11 0.50 -3.46
N ALA A 222 23.96 0.11 -2.93
CA ALA A 222 22.72 0.07 -3.70
C ALA A 222 21.95 1.39 -3.57
N LYS A 223 21.23 1.75 -4.62
CA LYS A 223 20.31 2.89 -4.61
C LYS A 223 18.95 2.44 -4.07
N LEU A 224 18.42 3.16 -3.07
CA LEU A 224 17.03 2.96 -2.63
C LEU A 224 16.09 3.65 -3.62
N ILE A 225 15.16 2.90 -4.23
CA ILE A 225 14.19 3.45 -5.19
C ILE A 225 12.76 3.26 -4.65
N PRO A 226 12.06 4.35 -4.28
CA PRO A 226 10.67 4.28 -3.84
C PRO A 226 9.72 4.01 -5.00
N ILE A 227 8.79 3.07 -4.82
CA ILE A 227 7.84 2.62 -5.85
C ILE A 227 6.49 3.34 -5.75
N ASN A 228 5.99 3.57 -4.52
CA ASN A 228 4.62 4.05 -4.26
C ASN A 228 4.44 5.56 -4.18
N LEU A 229 5.44 6.35 -4.57
CA LEU A 229 5.26 7.80 -4.59
C LEU A 229 4.52 8.21 -5.86
N GLU A 230 3.38 8.88 -5.70
CA GLU A 230 2.74 9.74 -6.71
C GLU A 230 3.72 10.76 -7.34
N GLY A 231 4.94 10.87 -6.80
CA GLY A 231 6.06 11.68 -7.24
C GLY A 231 6.63 11.38 -8.62
N LYS A 232 6.16 10.37 -9.37
CA LYS A 232 6.49 10.32 -10.82
C LYS A 232 6.04 11.61 -11.51
N LEU A 233 4.88 12.18 -11.14
CA LEU A 233 4.47 13.48 -11.66
C LEU A 233 5.39 14.62 -11.19
N ARG A 234 5.85 14.60 -9.93
CA ARG A 234 6.69 15.65 -9.35
C ARG A 234 8.13 15.66 -9.87
N VAL A 235 8.71 14.50 -10.20
CA VAL A 235 10.06 14.41 -10.80
C VAL A 235 10.04 14.89 -12.26
N TYR A 236 9.00 14.56 -13.03
CA TYR A 236 8.81 15.10 -14.38
C TYR A 236 8.46 16.59 -14.35
N GLU A 237 7.64 17.07 -13.42
CA GLU A 237 7.40 18.50 -13.22
C GLU A 237 8.69 19.25 -12.85
N ASN A 238 9.58 18.67 -12.03
CA ASN A 238 10.87 19.27 -11.71
C ASN A 238 11.83 19.31 -12.93
N TRP A 239 11.93 18.23 -13.70
CA TRP A 239 12.69 18.20 -14.95
C TRP A 239 12.12 19.17 -16.00
N PHE A 240 10.79 19.28 -16.06
CA PHE A 240 10.11 20.20 -16.95
C PHE A 240 10.28 21.65 -16.53
N ASN A 241 10.17 21.97 -15.24
CA ASN A 241 10.44 23.31 -14.72
C ASN A 241 11.90 23.71 -14.94
N LEU A 242 12.83 22.76 -14.82
CA LEU A 242 14.23 22.96 -15.20
C LEU A 242 14.38 23.22 -16.69
N PHE A 243 13.70 22.46 -17.55
CA PHE A 243 13.67 22.67 -19.00
C PHE A 243 13.09 24.03 -19.38
N ILE A 244 11.98 24.46 -18.77
CA ILE A 244 11.37 25.78 -19.00
C ILE A 244 12.32 26.91 -18.57
N LYS A 245 12.99 26.74 -17.43
CA LYS A 245 13.99 27.71 -16.96
C LYS A 245 15.19 27.79 -17.91
N ILE A 246 15.61 26.66 -18.48
CA ILE A 246 16.64 26.60 -19.52
C ILE A 246 16.13 27.22 -20.82
N SER A 247 14.87 26.98 -21.21
CA SER A 247 14.29 27.51 -22.46
C SER A 247 14.11 29.02 -22.46
N GLN A 248 13.98 29.62 -21.28
CA GLN A 248 13.93 31.07 -21.08
C GLN A 248 15.32 31.71 -20.93
N SER A 249 16.39 30.91 -20.87
CA SER A 249 17.76 31.41 -20.80
C SER A 249 18.28 31.80 -22.19
N ARG A 250 19.16 32.82 -22.25
CA ARG A 250 19.80 33.29 -23.50
C ARG A 250 20.58 32.19 -24.24
N GLY A 251 20.98 31.11 -23.56
CA GLY A 251 21.67 29.96 -24.16
C GLY A 251 20.77 28.99 -24.95
N PHE A 252 19.45 29.04 -24.77
CA PHE A 252 18.52 28.16 -25.50
C PHE A 252 18.46 28.45 -27.00
N ILE A 253 18.70 29.71 -27.39
CA ILE A 253 18.79 30.12 -28.80
C ILE A 253 19.94 29.38 -29.49
N GLY A 254 21.06 29.14 -28.80
CA GLY A 254 22.17 28.31 -29.33
C GLY A 254 21.79 26.83 -29.51
N LEU A 255 20.97 26.27 -28.62
CA LEU A 255 20.43 24.91 -28.75
C LEU A 255 19.45 24.77 -29.92
N VAL A 256 18.62 25.80 -30.16
CA VAL A 256 17.70 25.85 -31.31
C VAL A 256 18.47 25.95 -32.63
N LEU A 257 19.58 26.68 -32.64
CA LEU A 257 20.49 26.76 -33.80
C LEU A 257 21.22 25.43 -34.07
N LEU A 258 21.61 24.68 -33.02
CA LEU A 258 22.31 23.39 -33.14
C LEU A 258 21.41 22.22 -33.56
N PHE A 259 20.18 22.15 -33.05
CA PHE A 259 19.29 21.01 -33.27
C PHE A 259 18.19 21.26 -34.31
N GLY A 260 18.04 22.50 -34.76
CA GLY A 260 17.08 22.89 -35.80
C GLY A 260 15.63 22.96 -35.31
N VAL A 261 14.89 23.91 -35.89
CA VAL A 261 13.49 24.24 -35.52
C VAL A 261 12.56 23.02 -35.64
N LYS A 262 12.79 22.12 -36.61
CA LYS A 262 11.97 20.92 -36.84
C LYS A 262 11.98 19.95 -35.65
N VAL A 263 13.12 19.77 -34.98
CA VAL A 263 13.22 18.87 -33.83
C VAL A 263 12.46 19.47 -32.64
N MET A 264 12.62 20.78 -32.42
CA MET A 264 11.92 21.52 -31.35
C MET A 264 10.39 21.49 -31.52
N VAL A 265 9.88 21.67 -32.75
CA VAL A 265 8.42 21.60 -33.03
C VAL A 265 7.88 20.19 -32.75
N LYS A 266 8.63 19.15 -33.12
CA LYS A 266 8.22 17.75 -32.87
C LYS A 266 8.15 17.45 -31.37
N TRP A 267 9.14 17.88 -30.59
CA TRP A 267 9.14 17.72 -29.13
C TRP A 267 8.07 18.59 -28.46
N GLY A 268 7.87 19.83 -28.91
CA GLY A 268 6.81 20.72 -28.44
C GLY A 268 5.42 20.11 -28.65
N PHE A 269 5.18 19.46 -29.78
CA PHE A 269 3.91 18.78 -30.07
C PHE A 269 3.69 17.55 -29.17
N ILE A 270 4.73 16.74 -28.95
CA ILE A 270 4.68 15.60 -28.02
C ILE A 270 4.35 16.08 -26.60
N ILE A 271 4.99 17.16 -26.15
CA ILE A 271 4.76 17.77 -24.84
C ILE A 271 3.34 18.34 -24.74
N TYR A 272 2.83 18.98 -25.81
CA TYR A 272 1.48 19.52 -25.85
C TYR A 272 0.41 18.43 -25.75
N VAL A 273 0.55 17.35 -26.53
CA VAL A 273 -0.35 16.20 -26.47
C VAL A 273 -0.31 15.54 -25.09
N TRP A 274 0.88 15.41 -24.49
CA TRP A 274 1.04 14.90 -23.13
C TRP A 274 0.35 15.80 -22.09
N ARG A 275 0.48 17.13 -22.19
CA ARG A 275 -0.20 18.11 -21.32
C ARG A 275 -1.71 17.96 -21.37
N GLN A 276 -2.30 17.75 -22.55
CA GLN A 276 -3.74 17.54 -22.69
C GLN A 276 -4.19 16.23 -22.03
N SER A 277 -3.40 15.15 -22.19
CA SER A 277 -3.68 13.86 -21.54
C SER A 277 -3.62 13.96 -20.01
N VAL A 278 -2.65 14.67 -19.44
CA VAL A 278 -2.52 14.88 -18.00
C VAL A 278 -3.68 15.73 -17.46
N LYS A 279 -4.11 16.77 -18.18
CA LYS A 279 -5.24 17.62 -17.78
C LYS A 279 -6.55 16.83 -17.77
N GLN A 280 -6.78 15.97 -18.76
CA GLN A 280 -7.95 15.09 -18.78
C GLN A 280 -7.97 14.11 -17.60
N ARG A 281 -6.83 13.52 -17.22
CA ARG A 281 -6.75 12.63 -16.05
C ARG A 281 -6.97 13.34 -14.71
N ARG A 282 -6.64 14.63 -14.60
CA ARG A 282 -6.95 15.44 -13.41
C ARG A 282 -8.44 15.76 -13.32
N LEU A 283 -9.07 16.07 -14.46
CA LEU A 283 -10.51 16.35 -14.55
C LEU A 283 -11.34 15.10 -14.25
N SER A 284 -10.95 13.93 -14.75
CA SER A 284 -11.65 12.67 -14.46
C SER A 284 -11.59 12.31 -12.96
N LYS A 285 -10.43 12.50 -12.32
CA LYS A 285 -10.27 12.29 -10.86
C LYS A 285 -11.10 13.27 -10.02
N GLN A 286 -11.23 14.53 -10.46
CA GLN A 286 -12.07 15.52 -9.79
C GLN A 286 -13.57 15.19 -9.94
N GLN A 287 -13.99 14.70 -11.11
CA GLN A 287 -15.36 14.24 -11.33
C GLN A 287 -15.68 12.98 -10.51
N GLU A 288 -14.75 12.04 -10.39
CA GLU A 288 -14.88 10.86 -9.52
C GLU A 288 -15.00 11.24 -8.03
N SER A 289 -14.29 12.28 -7.57
CA SER A 289 -14.42 12.77 -6.19
C SER A 289 -15.72 13.52 -5.90
N LEU A 290 -16.31 14.18 -6.91
CA LEU A 290 -17.58 14.89 -6.80
C LEU A 290 -18.80 13.95 -6.89
N GLN A 291 -18.63 12.77 -7.49
CA GLN A 291 -19.65 11.71 -7.51
C GLN A 291 -19.63 10.83 -6.25
N GLN A 292 -18.67 11.03 -5.34
CA GLN A 292 -18.51 10.30 -4.08
C GLN A 292 -18.84 11.15 -2.84
N GLN A 293 -19.31 12.39 -3.03
CA GLN A 293 -19.94 13.24 -2.01
C GLN A 293 -21.45 13.22 -2.21
#